data_AF-A0A662PJM9-F1
#
_entry.id   AF-A0A662PJM9-F1
#
_cell.length_a   1.000
_cell.length_b   1.000
_cell.length_c   1.000
_cell.angle_alpha   90.00
_cell.angle_beta   90.00
_cell.angle_gamma   90.00
#
_symmetry.space_group_name_H-M   'P 1'
#
loop_
_entity.id
_entity.type
_entity.pdbx_description
1 polymer ?
#
loop_
_entity_poly.entity_id
_entity_poly.type
_entity_poly.pdbx_seq_one_letter_code
_entity_poly.pdbx_strand_id
1 'polypeptide(L)' 'MLKLKDVSKGIRVGIGMVPRGELSIVIASIALASNIISDAIYMEIAGMVILTSLTSSILLSKLYEAVPAEAEAVLE' A
#
# COMPACT_ATOMS: atom_id res chain seq x y z
N MET A 1 5.89 -15.36 19.71
CA MET A 1 5.54 -15.75 18.32
C MET A 1 4.11 -15.30 18.06
N LEU A 2 3.87 -14.41 17.09
CA LEU A 2 2.52 -14.07 16.67
C LEU A 2 1.84 -15.35 16.12
N LYS A 3 0.85 -15.88 16.84
CA LYS A 3 -0.04 -16.94 16.33
C LYS A 3 -1.02 -16.32 15.33
N LEU A 4 -0.55 -16.02 14.13
CA LEU A 4 -1.44 -15.68 13.02
C LEU A 4 -2.03 -17.00 12.48
N LYS A 5 -3.36 -17.08 12.48
CA LYS A 5 -4.10 -18.25 11.97
C LYS A 5 -3.81 -18.51 10.49
N ASP A 6 -3.54 -17.45 9.74
CA ASP A 6 -3.13 -17.48 8.33
C ASP A 6 -2.16 -16.33 8.02
N VAL A 7 -0.86 -16.65 7.92
CA VAL A 7 0.18 -15.65 7.63
C VAL A 7 0.03 -15.08 6.21
N SER A 8 -0.35 -15.92 5.24
CA SER A 8 -0.56 -15.51 3.85
C SER A 8 -1.66 -14.44 3.71
N LYS A 9 -2.80 -14.64 4.41
CA LYS A 9 -3.89 -13.65 4.44
C LYS A 9 -3.46 -12.34 5.11
N GLY A 10 -2.71 -12.43 6.21
CA GLY A 10 -2.16 -11.24 6.88
C GLY A 10 -1.24 -10.41 5.97
N ILE A 11 -0.39 -11.07 5.19
CA ILE A 11 0.51 -10.41 4.23
C ILE A 11 -0.29 -9.72 3.11
N ARG A 12 -1.32 -10.37 2.56
CA ARG A 12 -2.21 -9.75 1.55
C ARG A 12 -2.88 -8.48 2.05
N VAL A 13 -3.42 -8.50 3.27
CA VAL A 13 -4.02 -7.32 3.91
C VAL A 13 -2.97 -6.22 4.10
N GLY A 14 -1.80 -6.56 4.65
CA GLY A 14 -0.72 -5.59 4.86
C GLY A 14 -0.29 -4.88 3.57
N ILE A 15 -0.12 -5.63 2.48
CA ILE A 15 0.26 -5.06 1.17
C ILE A 15 -0.90 -4.28 0.55
N GLY A 16 -2.14 -4.71 0.75
CA GLY A 16 -3.33 -3.97 0.35
C GLY A 16 -3.47 -2.63 1.07
N MET A 17 -3.05 -2.55 2.34
CA MET A 17 -3.15 -1.36 3.19
C MET A 17 -1.96 -0.40 3.10
N VAL A 18 -0.93 -0.66 2.27
CA VAL A 18 0.20 0.28 2.13
C VAL A 18 -0.34 1.65 1.68
N PRO A 19 -0.13 2.72 2.47
CA PRO A 19 -0.72 4.03 2.21
C PRO A 19 -0.10 4.63 0.95
N ARG A 20 -0.93 4.80 -0.08
CA ARG A 20 -0.55 5.34 -1.38
C ARG A 20 -1.78 5.96 -2.04
N GLY A 21 -1.61 7.08 -2.73
CA GLY A 21 -2.70 7.72 -3.49
C GLY A 21 -2.76 9.24 -3.32
N GLU A 22 -3.87 9.81 -3.78
CA GLU A 22 -4.09 11.25 -3.85
C GLU A 22 -4.02 11.93 -2.47
N LEU A 23 -4.58 11.28 -1.44
CA LEU A 23 -4.65 11.85 -0.09
C LEU A 23 -3.27 12.11 0.49
N SER A 24 -2.28 11.25 0.21
CA SER A 24 -0.90 11.46 0.66
C SER A 24 -0.30 12.75 0.08
N ILE A 25 -0.56 13.02 -1.21
CA ILE A 25 -0.09 14.23 -1.88
C ILE A 25 -0.86 15.46 -1.40
N VAL A 26 -2.18 15.35 -1.22
CA VAL A 26 -3.01 16.44 -0.68
C VAL A 26 -2.49 16.88 0.69
N ILE A 27 -2.23 15.93 1.59
CA ILE A 27 -1.70 16.23 2.93
C ILE A 27 -0.30 16.84 2.84
N ALA A 28 0.57 16.32 1.97
CA ALA A 28 1.91 16.89 1.77
C ALA A 28 1.86 18.34 1.24
N SER A 29 0.95 18.62 0.31
CA SER A 29 0.74 19.97 -0.23
C SER A 29 0.25 20.95 0.85
N ILE A 30 -0.66 20.50 1.73
CA ILE A 30 -1.12 21.32 2.87
C ILE A 30 0.03 21.60 3.83
N ALA A 31 0.87 20.60 4.13
CA ALA A 31 2.03 20.77 4.99
C ALA A 31 3.07 21.73 4.39
N LEU A 32 3.30 21.65 3.08
CA LEU A 32 4.21 22.55 2.37
C LEU A 32 3.69 23.99 2.37
N ALA A 33 2.40 24.19 2.05
CA ALA A 33 1.75 25.51 2.09
C ALA A 33 1.75 26.12 3.51
N SER A 34 1.69 25.28 4.54
CA SER A 34 1.77 25.68 5.93
C SER A 34 3.21 25.89 6.43
N ASN A 35 4.22 25.76 5.56
CA ASN A 35 5.65 25.82 5.89
C ASN A 35 6.08 24.82 6.99
N ILE A 36 5.38 23.69 7.11
CA ILE A 36 5.72 22.61 8.06
C ILE A 36 6.86 21.75 7.51
N ILE A 37 6.90 21.57 6.19
CA ILE A 37 7.91 20.78 5.47
C ILE A 37 8.57 21.63 4.38
N SER A 38 9.77 21.23 3.95
CA SER A 38 10.47 21.84 2.82
C SER A 38 10.08 21.21 1.48
N ASP A 39 10.40 21.90 0.38
CA ASP A 39 10.23 21.37 -0.98
C ASP A 39 10.94 20.02 -1.17
N ALA A 40 12.12 19.84 -0.55
CA ALA A 40 12.85 18.57 -0.61
C ALA A 40 12.05 17.41 0.00
N ILE A 41 11.45 17.62 1.18
CA ILE A 41 10.61 16.61 1.85
C ILE A 41 9.34 16.34 1.03
N TYR A 42 8.75 17.37 0.44
CA TYR A 42 7.60 17.20 -0.46
C TYR A 42 7.95 16.27 -1.64
N MET A 43 9.11 16.49 -2.28
CA MET A 43 9.58 15.66 -3.39
C MET A 43 9.89 14.22 -2.96
N GLU A 44 10.43 14.02 -1.76
CA GLU A 44 10.62 12.68 -1.18
C GLU A 44 9.29 11.95 -0.98
N ILE A 45 8.28 12.63 -0.44
CA ILE A 45 6.93 12.07 -0.26
C ILE A 45 6.31 11.72 -1.62
N ALA A 46 6.39 12.62 -2.60
CA ALA A 46 5.88 12.36 -3.95
C ALA A 46 6.55 11.14 -4.58
N GLY A 47 7.88 11.02 -4.45
CA GLY A 47 8.64 9.85 -4.88
C GLY A 47 8.18 8.57 -4.18
N MET A 48 8.00 8.61 -2.86
CA MET A 48 7.49 7.48 -2.08
C MET A 48 6.09 7.04 -2.54
N VAL A 49 5.17 7.96 -2.80
CA VAL A 49 3.81 7.64 -3.27
C VAL A 49 3.84 6.94 -4.63
N ILE A 50 4.66 7.43 -5.57
CA ILE A 50 4.80 6.81 -6.90
C ILE A 50 5.36 5.39 -6.75
N LEU A 51 6.45 5.24 -6.00
CA LEU A 51 7.13 3.96 -5.82
C LEU A 51 6.23 2.93 -5.15
N THR A 52 5.54 3.31 -4.06
CA THR A 52 4.67 2.39 -3.32
C THR A 52 3.41 2.06 -4.10
N SER A 53 2.86 2.98 -4.89
CA SER A 53 1.69 2.73 -5.76
C SER A 53 1.96 1.66 -6.80
N LEU A 54 3.11 1.74 -7.48
CA LEU A 54 3.53 0.75 -8.48
C LEU A 54 3.91 -0.57 -7.82
N THR A 55 4.79 -0.53 -6.81
CA THR A 55 5.33 -1.73 -6.17
C THR A 55 4.23 -2.58 -5.55
N SER A 56 3.32 -1.94 -4.83
CA SER A 56 2.27 -2.66 -4.11
C SER A 56 1.19 -3.19 -5.05
N SER A 57 0.89 -2.52 -6.17
CA SER A 57 -0.03 -3.05 -7.18
C SER A 57 0.52 -4.33 -7.84
N ILE A 58 1.81 -4.31 -8.20
CA ILE A 58 2.48 -5.49 -8.76
C ILE A 58 2.53 -6.64 -7.74
N LEU A 59 2.89 -6.34 -6.48
CA LEU A 59 3.04 -7.34 -5.44
C LEU A 59 1.70 -7.96 -5.05
N LEU A 60 0.64 -7.15 -4.96
CA LEU A 60 -0.71 -7.65 -4.70
C LEU A 60 -1.19 -8.52 -5.84
N SER A 61 -1.03 -8.11 -7.10
CA SER A 61 -1.41 -8.91 -8.26
C SER A 61 -0.75 -10.30 -8.24
N LYS A 62 0.57 -10.37 -7.98
CA LYS A 62 1.30 -11.64 -7.88
C LYS A 62 0.82 -12.53 -6.74
N LEU A 63 0.45 -11.94 -5.59
CA LEU A 63 -0.04 -12.70 -4.43
C LEU A 63 -1.42 -13.32 -4.64
N TYR A 64 -2.22 -12.77 -5.54
CA TYR A 64 -3.52 -13.31 -5.93
C TYR A 64 -3.43 -14.22 -7.16
N GLU A 65 -2.53 -13.97 -8.12
CA GLU A 65 -2.24 -14.91 -9.22
C GLU A 65 -1.73 -16.27 -8.71
N ALA A 66 -0.95 -16.27 -7.62
CA ALA A 66 -0.41 -17.50 -7.03
C ALA A 66 -1.46 -18.40 -6.35
N VAL A 67 -2.71 -17.95 -6.19
CA VAL A 67 -3.79 -18.78 -5.64
C VAL A 67 -5.11 -18.52 -6.37
N PRO A 68 -5.41 -19.29 -7.43
CA PRO A 68 -6.76 -19.37 -8.00
C PRO A 68 -7.73 -20.18 -7.12
N ALA A 69 -7.26 -20.83 -6.04
CA ALA A 69 -7.98 -21.94 -5.40
C ALA A 69 -8.86 -21.57 -4.18
N GLU A 70 -8.84 -20.34 -3.68
CA GLU A 70 -9.55 -19.98 -2.42
C GLU A 70 -10.89 -19.27 -2.64
N ALA A 71 -11.12 -18.65 -3.80
CA ALA A 71 -12.38 -17.97 -4.11
C ALA A 71 -13.54 -18.94 -4.40
N GLU A 72 -13.23 -20.18 -4.79
CA GLU A 72 -14.21 -21.22 -5.11
C GLU A 72 -14.77 -21.90 -3.84
N ALA A 73 -14.00 -21.91 -2.74
CA ALA A 73 -14.39 -22.53 -1.47
C ALA A 73 -15.34 -21.69 -0.59
N VAL A 74 -15.73 -20.48 -1.02
CA VAL A 74 -16.72 -19.64 -0.32
C VAL A 74 -18.10 -19.70 -0.99
N LEU A 75 -18.20 -20.37 -2.13
CA LEU A 75 -19.44 -20.60 -2.87
C LEU A 75 -20.04 -22.00 -2.67
N GLU A 76 -19.42 -22.85 -1.83
CA GLU A 76 -20.00 -24.13 -1.34
C GLU A 76 -20.54 -24.01 0.09
#